data_AF-F7T803-F1
#
_entry.id   AF-F7T803-F1
#
_cell.length_a   1.000
_cell.length_b   1.000
_cell.length_c   1.000
_cell.angle_alpha   90.00
_cell.angle_beta   90.00
_cell.angle_gamma   90.00
#
_symmetry.space_group_name_H-M   'P 1'
#
loop_
_entity.id
_entity.type
_entity.pdbx_description
1 polymer ?
#
loop_
_entity_poly.entity_id
_entity_poly.type
_entity_poly.pdbx_seq_one_letter_code
_entity_poly.pdbx_strand_id
1 'polypeptide(L)'
;MPWRGLGLLAAVALVAAAAGWGGASLHADVPALRGLNFAGGSAFTPEFTALLVGLTIYSAAFSGEIIRGGIDAVPAGQWEAAHSLGLKPGAALRWIVVPQALRVIIPPMTSQYLSIIKNTTLALAVGYPDLSFVITTTINQTGQAIEGVAVLMAVYLSISLSVSLFMNLYNRRILRTQRA
;
A
#
# COMPACT_ATOMS: atom_id res chain seq x y z
N MET A 1 27.54 3.90 8.32
CA MET A 1 26.08 3.80 8.13
C MET A 1 25.61 2.33 8.10
N PRO A 2 25.57 1.59 9.24
CA PRO A 2 25.07 0.20 9.24
C PRO A 2 23.57 0.03 9.57
N TRP A 3 22.88 1.06 10.03
CA TRP A 3 21.51 0.94 10.57
C TRP A 3 20.40 0.71 9.51
N ARG A 4 20.62 1.06 8.24
CA ARG A 4 19.63 0.84 7.18
C ARG A 4 19.56 -0.62 6.73
N GLY A 5 20.68 -1.35 6.77
CA GLY A 5 20.73 -2.78 6.46
C GLY A 5 20.09 -3.65 7.56
N LEU A 6 20.29 -3.26 8.82
CA LEU A 6 19.68 -3.92 9.98
C LEU A 6 18.15 -3.86 9.95
N GLY A 7 17.55 -2.75 9.51
CA GLY A 7 16.09 -2.64 9.39
C GLY A 7 15.50 -3.54 8.29
N LEU A 8 16.19 -3.66 7.16
CA LEU A 8 15.80 -4.56 6.06
C LEU A 8 15.94 -6.03 6.48
N LEU A 9 17.03 -6.39 7.14
CA LEU A 9 17.24 -7.74 7.65
C LEU A 9 16.24 -8.11 8.75
N ALA A 10 15.91 -7.17 9.64
CA ALA A 10 14.88 -7.38 10.65
C ALA A 10 13.49 -7.57 10.03
N ALA A 11 13.14 -6.79 9.00
CA ALA A 11 11.88 -6.95 8.27
C ALA A 11 11.79 -8.29 7.54
N VAL A 12 12.87 -8.70 6.86
CA VAL A 12 12.96 -10.01 6.20
C VAL A 12 12.87 -11.16 7.21
N ALA A 13 13.54 -11.04 8.36
CA ALA A 13 13.47 -12.02 9.43
C ALA A 13 12.07 -12.11 10.05
N LEU A 14 11.36 -10.98 10.18
CA LEU A 14 9.98 -10.94 10.69
C LEU A 14 9.00 -11.61 9.72
N VAL A 15 9.17 -11.38 8.41
CA VAL A 15 8.37 -12.03 7.36
C VAL A 15 8.67 -13.53 7.30
N ALA A 16 9.95 -13.93 7.42
CA ALA A 16 10.35 -15.34 7.45
C ALA A 16 9.85 -16.05 8.72
N ALA A 17 9.91 -15.39 9.88
CA ALA A 17 9.38 -15.91 11.14
C ALA A 17 7.85 -16.04 11.09
N ALA A 18 7.14 -15.06 10.50
CA ALA A 18 5.70 -15.15 10.29
C ALA A 18 5.31 -16.27 9.32
N ALA A 19 6.09 -16.49 8.26
CA ALA A 19 5.90 -17.61 7.34
C ALA A 19 6.19 -18.97 8.00
N GLY A 20 7.16 -19.03 8.92
CA GLY A 20 7.50 -20.23 9.67
C GLY A 20 6.54 -20.57 10.82
N TRP A 21 5.89 -19.56 11.42
CA TRP A 21 5.00 -19.79 12.57
C TRP A 21 3.71 -20.52 12.23
N GLY A 22 3.32 -20.57 10.95
CA GLY A 22 2.06 -21.16 10.50
C GLY A 22 2.07 -22.67 10.23
N GLY A 23 3.21 -23.36 10.37
CA GLY A 23 3.28 -24.79 10.03
C GLY A 23 2.88 -25.09 8.58
N ALA A 24 2.93 -24.09 7.70
CA ALA A 24 2.55 -24.20 6.31
C ALA A 24 3.63 -24.99 5.57
N SER A 25 3.49 -26.32 5.57
CA SER A 25 4.19 -27.15 4.61
C SER A 25 3.86 -26.63 3.22
N LEU A 26 4.80 -25.96 2.56
CA LEU A 26 4.70 -25.51 1.18
C LEU A 26 4.71 -26.74 0.27
N HIS A 27 3.61 -27.51 0.30
CA HIS A 27 3.35 -28.53 -0.71
C HIS A 27 2.98 -27.78 -1.98
N ALA A 28 3.99 -27.56 -2.83
CA ALA A 28 3.77 -27.10 -4.19
C ALA A 28 3.12 -28.24 -4.98
N ASP A 29 1.80 -28.39 -4.84
CA ASP A 29 1.02 -29.29 -5.68
C ASP A 29 1.11 -28.79 -7.13
N VAL A 30 1.56 -29.64 -8.04
CA VAL A 30 1.62 -29.29 -9.47
C VAL A 30 0.19 -29.35 -10.02
N PRO A 31 -0.32 -28.27 -10.66
CA PRO A 31 -1.68 -28.26 -11.18
C PRO A 31 -1.83 -29.35 -12.26
N ALA A 32 -2.71 -30.31 -12.02
CA ALA A 32 -3.03 -31.38 -12.97
C ALA A 32 -4.43 -31.14 -13.54
N LEU A 33 -4.59 -31.37 -14.84
CA LEU A 33 -5.91 -31.39 -15.48
C LEU A 33 -6.70 -32.59 -14.95
N ARG A 34 -7.74 -32.35 -14.15
CA ARG A 34 -8.73 -33.37 -13.76
C ARG A 34 -10.06 -33.01 -14.41
N GLY A 35 -10.36 -33.67 -15.53
CA GLY A 35 -11.58 -33.41 -16.30
C GLY A 35 -11.49 -32.09 -17.06
N LEU A 36 -12.49 -31.21 -16.89
CA LEU A 36 -12.53 -29.87 -17.49
C LEU A 36 -11.90 -28.77 -16.62
N ASN A 37 -11.44 -29.10 -15.41
CA ASN A 37 -10.87 -28.15 -14.46
C ASN A 37 -9.42 -28.52 -14.12
N PHE A 38 -8.59 -27.51 -13.86
CA PHE A 38 -7.30 -27.71 -13.22
C PHE A 38 -7.53 -27.93 -11.72
N ALA A 39 -7.06 -29.05 -11.18
CA ALA A 39 -7.13 -29.37 -9.76
C ALA A 39 -5.71 -29.56 -9.22
N GLY A 40 -5.40 -28.89 -8.10
CA GLY A 40 -4.04 -28.76 -7.58
C GLY A 40 -3.37 -27.45 -8.04
N GLY A 41 -2.27 -27.08 -7.38
CA GLY A 41 -1.63 -25.77 -7.56
C GLY A 41 -2.23 -24.66 -6.69
N SER A 42 -1.42 -23.64 -6.39
CA SER A 42 -1.89 -22.40 -5.81
C SER A 42 -2.61 -21.58 -6.88
N ALA A 43 -3.93 -21.71 -6.97
CA ALA A 43 -4.75 -20.84 -7.81
C ALA A 43 -5.25 -19.64 -6.99
N PHE A 44 -5.11 -18.43 -7.56
CA PHE A 44 -5.81 -17.26 -7.02
C PHE A 44 -7.30 -17.40 -7.29
N THR A 45 -8.13 -17.13 -6.29
CA THR A 45 -9.59 -17.16 -6.50
C THR A 45 -10.00 -15.99 -7.41
N PRO A 46 -11.01 -16.16 -8.27
CA PRO A 46 -11.46 -15.08 -9.17
C PRO A 46 -11.83 -13.79 -8.43
N GLU A 47 -12.39 -13.89 -7.23
CA GLU A 47 -12.77 -12.78 -6.36
C GLU A 47 -11.55 -11.99 -5.90
N PHE A 48 -10.47 -12.70 -5.51
CA PHE A 48 -9.21 -12.07 -5.15
C PHE A 48 -8.60 -11.34 -6.33
N THR A 49 -8.59 -11.94 -7.52
CA THR A 49 -8.07 -11.30 -8.73
C THR A 49 -8.88 -10.06 -9.09
N ALA A 50 -10.21 -10.12 -9.05
CA ALA A 50 -11.08 -8.98 -9.32
C ALA A 50 -10.83 -7.82 -8.33
N LEU A 51 -10.74 -8.14 -7.03
CA LEU A 51 -10.42 -7.17 -5.99
C LEU A 51 -9.04 -6.54 -6.19
N LEU A 52 -8.02 -7.36 -6.45
CA LEU A 52 -6.64 -6.93 -6.67
C LEU A 52 -6.54 -5.97 -7.85
N VAL A 53 -7.11 -6.36 -9.00
CA VAL A 53 -7.08 -5.55 -10.22
C VAL A 53 -7.84 -4.25 -10.01
N GLY A 54 -9.05 -4.30 -9.44
CA GLY A 54 -9.87 -3.12 -9.17
C GLY A 54 -9.18 -2.10 -8.26
N LEU A 55 -8.67 -2.55 -7.11
CA LEU A 55 -7.93 -1.70 -6.17
C LEU A 55 -6.63 -1.17 -6.77
N THR A 56 -5.92 -1.99 -7.57
CA THR A 56 -4.67 -1.57 -8.19
C THR A 56 -4.89 -0.48 -9.22
N ILE A 57 -5.87 -0.64 -10.11
CA ILE A 57 -6.19 0.38 -11.14
C ILE A 57 -6.66 1.67 -10.46
N TYR A 58 -7.56 1.57 -9.49
CA TYR A 58 -8.01 2.71 -8.70
C TYR A 58 -6.82 3.43 -8.06
N SER A 59 -5.97 2.69 -7.32
CA SER A 59 -4.81 3.28 -6.65
C SER A 59 -3.82 3.88 -7.63
N ALA A 60 -3.55 3.23 -8.76
CA ALA A 60 -2.61 3.71 -9.76
C ALA A 60 -3.06 5.04 -10.38
N ALA A 61 -4.36 5.18 -10.67
CA ALA A 61 -4.91 6.43 -11.20
C ALA A 61 -4.73 7.59 -10.21
N PHE A 62 -5.09 7.39 -8.94
CA PHE A 62 -4.93 8.41 -7.91
C PHE A 62 -3.46 8.73 -7.62
N SER A 63 -2.59 7.72 -7.53
CA SER A 63 -1.15 7.93 -7.35
C SER A 63 -0.52 8.68 -8.53
N GLY A 64 -0.95 8.39 -9.76
CA GLY A 64 -0.51 9.10 -10.97
C GLY A 64 -0.85 10.58 -10.92
N GLU A 65 -2.07 10.93 -10.50
CA GLU A 65 -2.52 12.31 -10.39
C GLU A 65 -1.78 13.07 -9.27
N ILE A 66 -1.52 12.41 -8.15
CA ILE A 66 -0.70 12.99 -7.07
C ILE A 66 0.73 13.27 -7.56
N ILE A 67 1.33 12.34 -8.30
CA ILE A 67 2.68 12.50 -8.85
C ILE A 67 2.70 13.64 -9.88
N ARG A 68 1.71 13.68 -10.79
CA ARG A 68 1.57 14.73 -11.80
C ARG A 68 1.42 16.10 -11.16
N GLY A 69 0.47 16.25 -10.24
CA GLY A 69 0.26 17.50 -9.51
C GLY A 69 1.47 17.92 -8.68
N GLY A 70 2.26 16.96 -8.17
CA GLY A 70 3.51 17.23 -7.49
C GLY A 70 4.64 17.74 -8.38
N ILE A 71 4.73 17.25 -9.63
CA ILE A 71 5.68 17.74 -10.62
C ILE A 71 5.27 19.15 -11.10
N ASP A 72 3.98 19.35 -11.39
CA ASP A 72 3.42 20.62 -11.84
C ASP A 72 3.52 21.73 -10.77
N ALA A 73 3.63 21.36 -9.49
CA ALA A 73 3.84 22.29 -8.39
C ALA A 73 5.26 22.90 -8.35
N VAL A 74 6.23 22.35 -9.09
CA VAL A 74 7.59 22.90 -9.15
C VAL A 74 7.61 24.16 -10.04
N PRO A 75 8.17 25.29 -9.58
CA PRO A 75 8.18 26.52 -10.36
C PRO A 75 8.83 26.36 -11.75
N ALA A 76 8.21 26.91 -12.79
CA ALA A 76 8.72 26.86 -14.17
C ALA A 76 10.16 27.39 -14.29
N GLY A 77 10.55 28.38 -13.47
CA GLY A 77 11.92 28.90 -13.45
C GLY A 77 13.00 27.86 -13.13
N GLN A 78 12.69 26.78 -12.40
CA GLN A 78 13.62 25.67 -12.17
C GLN A 78 13.87 24.88 -13.45
N TRP A 79 12.84 24.71 -14.28
CA TRP A 79 12.95 24.06 -15.59
C TRP A 79 13.71 24.93 -16.58
N GLU A 80 13.39 26.23 -16.63
CA GLU A 80 14.05 27.21 -17.50
C GLU A 80 15.54 27.37 -17.14
N ALA A 81 15.87 27.43 -15.84
CA ALA A 81 17.26 27.48 -15.38
C ALA A 81 18.03 26.20 -15.72
N ALA A 82 17.44 25.03 -15.51
CA ALA A 82 18.04 23.76 -15.88
C ALA A 82 18.33 23.69 -17.38
N HIS A 83 17.39 24.15 -18.20
CA HIS A 83 17.54 24.20 -19.64
C HIS A 83 18.62 25.21 -20.09
N SER A 84 18.69 26.37 -19.43
CA SER A 84 19.71 27.40 -19.68
C SER A 84 21.12 26.92 -19.35
N LEU A 85 21.25 26.00 -18.39
CA LEU A 85 22.50 25.30 -18.05
C LEU A 85 22.82 24.13 -19.00
N GLY A 86 22.02 23.92 -20.05
CA GLY A 86 22.22 22.85 -21.03
C GLY A 86 21.84 21.45 -20.54
N LEU A 87 21.10 21.33 -19.43
CA LEU A 87 20.67 20.02 -18.93
C LEU A 87 19.60 19.40 -19.84
N LYS A 88 19.77 18.12 -20.16
CA LYS A 88 18.73 17.33 -20.83
C LYS A 88 17.49 17.23 -19.94
N PRO A 89 16.26 17.20 -20.51
CA PRO A 89 15.02 17.14 -19.73
C PRO A 89 14.97 16.02 -18.69
N GLY A 90 15.50 14.83 -18.99
CA GLY A 90 15.57 13.73 -18.03
C GLY A 90 16.53 13.98 -16.86
N ALA A 91 17.63 14.70 -17.08
CA ALA A 91 18.57 15.08 -16.02
C ALA A 91 17.97 16.18 -15.13
N ALA A 92 17.32 17.17 -15.74
CA ALA A 92 16.58 18.21 -15.01
C ALA A 92 15.47 17.59 -14.14
N LEU A 93 14.69 16.66 -14.71
CA LEU A 93 13.67 15.92 -13.96
C LEU A 93 14.27 15.17 -12.77
N ARG A 94 15.30 14.34 -12.99
CA ARG A 94 15.87 13.47 -11.95
C ARG A 94 16.59 14.23 -10.84
N TRP A 95 17.33 15.29 -11.16
CA TRP A 95 18.22 15.95 -10.21
C TRP A 95 17.67 17.23 -9.59
N ILE A 96 16.73 17.91 -10.26
CA ILE A 96 16.21 19.20 -9.82
C ILE A 96 14.74 19.07 -9.43
N VAL A 97 13.92 18.59 -10.36
CA VAL A 97 12.45 18.60 -10.21
C VAL A 97 11.97 17.52 -9.25
N VAL A 98 12.38 16.26 -9.43
CA VAL A 98 11.94 15.13 -8.59
C VAL A 98 12.24 15.37 -7.10
N PRO A 99 13.45 15.80 -6.69
CA PRO A 99 13.73 16.09 -5.28
C PRO A 99 12.87 17.21 -4.68
N GLN A 100 12.40 18.16 -5.50
CA GLN A 100 11.49 19.24 -5.08
C GLN A 100 10.04 18.76 -5.05
N ALA A 101 9.58 18.12 -6.13
CA ALA A 101 8.24 17.56 -6.28
C ALA A 101 7.92 16.53 -5.18
N LEU A 102 8.89 15.70 -4.78
CA LEU A 102 8.71 14.71 -3.71
C LEU A 102 8.19 15.33 -2.40
N ARG A 103 8.56 16.58 -2.09
CA ARG A 103 8.13 17.28 -0.88
C ARG A 103 6.63 17.57 -0.89
N VAL A 104 6.07 17.78 -2.08
CA VAL A 104 4.64 18.02 -2.31
C VAL A 104 3.87 16.71 -2.47
N ILE A 105 4.50 15.67 -3.03
CA ILE A 105 3.90 14.34 -3.29
C ILE A 105 3.71 13.52 -2.00
N ILE A 106 4.66 13.58 -1.06
CA ILE A 106 4.65 12.69 0.12
C ILE A 106 3.41 12.85 1.02
N PRO A 107 2.96 14.08 1.37
CA PRO A 107 1.78 14.25 2.21
C PRO A 107 0.48 13.65 1.61
N PRO A 108 0.08 13.94 0.35
CA PRO A 108 -1.11 13.33 -0.23
C PRO A 108 -0.98 11.82 -0.46
N MET A 109 0.22 11.31 -0.75
CA MET A 109 0.46 9.85 -0.84
C MET A 109 0.17 9.13 0.49
N THR A 110 0.46 9.78 1.62
CA THR A 110 0.11 9.26 2.95
C THR A 110 -1.40 9.05 3.09
N SER A 111 -2.19 10.05 2.72
CA SER A 111 -3.64 9.97 2.74
C SER A 111 -4.14 8.89 1.79
N GLN A 112 -3.52 8.74 0.62
CA GLN A 112 -3.86 7.69 -0.34
C GLN A 112 -3.63 6.29 0.24
N TYR A 113 -2.54 6.05 0.97
CA TYR A 113 -2.33 4.75 1.64
C TYR A 113 -3.42 4.45 2.67
N LEU A 114 -3.84 5.45 3.44
CA LEU A 114 -4.93 5.30 4.40
C LEU A 114 -6.27 4.99 3.70
N SER A 115 -6.52 5.63 2.56
CA SER A 115 -7.69 5.36 1.73
C SER A 115 -7.70 3.94 1.17
N ILE A 116 -6.55 3.42 0.71
CA ILE A 116 -6.45 2.05 0.22
C ILE A 116 -6.83 1.06 1.32
N ILE A 117 -6.29 1.22 2.54
CA ILE A 117 -6.61 0.37 3.70
C ILE A 117 -8.12 0.35 3.99
N LYS A 118 -8.78 1.52 3.92
CA LYS A 118 -10.23 1.58 4.14
C LYS A 118 -11.00 0.96 2.99
N ASN A 119 -10.55 1.17 1.76
CA ASN A 119 -11.21 0.68 0.55
C ASN A 119 -11.08 -0.83 0.37
N THR A 120 -10.15 -1.52 1.06
CA THR A 120 -10.11 -2.99 1.02
C THR A 120 -11.38 -3.62 1.59
N THR A 121 -12.11 -2.92 2.47
CA THR A 121 -13.41 -3.38 3.00
C THR A 121 -14.46 -3.62 1.90
N LEU A 122 -14.30 -2.97 0.74
CA LEU A 122 -15.19 -3.14 -0.42
C LEU A 122 -15.10 -4.55 -1.02
N ALA A 123 -14.11 -5.35 -0.61
CA ALA A 123 -13.97 -6.78 -0.89
C ALA A 123 -15.23 -7.59 -0.59
N LEU A 124 -15.99 -7.19 0.45
CA LEU A 124 -17.26 -7.81 0.81
C LEU A 124 -18.25 -7.82 -0.37
N ALA A 125 -18.23 -6.79 -1.22
CA ALA A 125 -19.14 -6.69 -2.37
C ALA A 125 -18.85 -7.72 -3.47
N VAL A 126 -17.60 -8.22 -3.55
CA VAL A 126 -17.18 -9.25 -4.50
C VAL A 126 -17.14 -10.64 -3.82
N GLY A 127 -17.56 -10.74 -2.55
CA GLY A 127 -17.59 -11.98 -1.79
C GLY A 127 -16.22 -12.51 -1.37
N TYR A 128 -15.17 -11.68 -1.42
CA TYR A 128 -13.85 -12.08 -0.95
C TYR A 128 -13.80 -12.05 0.59
N PRO A 129 -13.36 -13.13 1.26
CA PRO A 129 -13.40 -13.25 2.72
C PRO A 129 -12.26 -12.47 3.41
N ASP A 130 -12.38 -11.14 3.41
CA ASP A 130 -11.50 -10.25 4.17
C ASP A 130 -11.90 -10.16 5.66
N LEU A 131 -11.22 -9.29 6.43
CA LEU A 131 -11.55 -9.05 7.84
C LEU A 131 -13.03 -8.65 8.03
N SER A 132 -13.53 -7.81 7.13
CA SER A 132 -14.89 -7.29 7.18
C SER A 132 -15.90 -8.42 7.00
N PHE A 133 -15.65 -9.31 6.04
CA PHE A 133 -16.45 -10.51 5.78
C PHE A 133 -16.52 -11.44 7.01
N VAL A 134 -15.38 -11.71 7.65
CA VAL A 134 -15.32 -12.57 8.84
C VAL A 134 -16.16 -11.97 9.97
N ILE A 135 -16.06 -10.66 10.22
CA ILE A 135 -16.84 -10.00 11.26
C ILE A 135 -18.34 -10.00 10.93
N THR A 136 -18.73 -9.71 9.69
CA THR A 136 -20.13 -9.77 9.27
C THR A 136 -20.71 -11.18 9.43
N THR A 137 -19.94 -12.21 9.10
CA THR A 137 -20.35 -13.61 9.29
C THR A 137 -20.55 -13.94 10.77
N THR A 138 -19.62 -13.51 11.64
CA THR A 138 -19.74 -13.67 13.09
C THR A 138 -20.98 -12.97 13.63
N ILE A 139 -21.26 -11.73 13.20
CA ILE A 139 -22.47 -10.99 13.61
C ILE A 139 -23.74 -11.76 13.24
N ASN A 140 -23.80 -12.33 12.03
CA ASN A 140 -24.95 -13.09 11.58
C ASN A 140 -25.12 -14.42 12.33
N GLN A 141 -24.03 -15.02 12.82
CA GLN A 141 -24.07 -16.27 13.58
C GLN A 141 -24.38 -16.07 15.06
N THR A 142 -23.84 -15.03 15.70
CA THR A 142 -24.02 -14.79 17.14
C THR A 142 -25.16 -13.83 17.46
N GLY A 143 -25.63 -13.06 16.47
CA GLY A 143 -26.59 -11.96 16.67
C GLY A 143 -25.99 -10.74 17.38
N GLN A 144 -24.70 -10.75 17.71
CA GLN A 144 -24.04 -9.68 18.47
C GLN A 144 -23.52 -8.56 17.56
N ALA A 145 -24.44 -7.82 16.94
CA ALA A 145 -24.10 -6.76 15.98
C ALA A 145 -23.24 -5.63 16.59
N ILE A 146 -23.56 -5.20 17.82
CA ILE A 146 -22.85 -4.09 18.48
C ILE A 146 -21.38 -4.47 18.72
N GLU A 147 -21.14 -5.66 19.27
CA GLU A 147 -19.80 -6.14 19.60
C GLU A 147 -18.97 -6.37 18.33
N GLY A 148 -19.55 -6.99 17.29
CA GLY A 148 -18.86 -7.20 16.02
C GLY A 148 -18.45 -5.89 15.34
N VAL A 149 -19.35 -4.90 15.27
CA VAL A 149 -19.03 -3.59 14.69
C VAL A 149 -18.00 -2.84 15.55
N ALA A 150 -18.07 -2.94 16.89
CA ALA A 150 -17.08 -2.33 17.78
C ALA A 150 -15.66 -2.89 17.55
N VAL A 151 -15.54 -4.22 17.41
CA VAL A 151 -14.26 -4.88 17.08
C VAL A 151 -13.76 -4.43 15.71
N LEU A 152 -14.64 -4.38 14.70
CA LEU A 152 -14.28 -3.90 13.36
C LEU A 152 -13.71 -2.48 13.40
N MET A 153 -14.41 -1.57 14.07
CA MET A 153 -13.98 -0.17 14.24
C MET A 153 -12.64 -0.09 14.97
N ALA A 154 -12.46 -0.84 16.06
CA ALA A 154 -11.23 -0.84 16.84
C ALA A 154 -10.02 -1.32 16.00
N VAL A 155 -10.19 -2.38 15.20
CA VAL A 155 -9.12 -2.89 14.34
C VAL A 155 -8.78 -1.89 13.23
N TYR A 156 -9.77 -1.39 12.48
CA TYR A 156 -9.49 -0.40 11.43
C TYR A 156 -8.92 0.91 11.98
N LEU A 157 -9.37 1.35 13.15
CA LEU A 157 -8.86 2.54 13.82
C LEU A 157 -7.40 2.34 14.28
N SER A 158 -7.09 1.20 14.90
CA SER A 158 -5.72 0.91 15.34
C SER A 158 -4.75 0.87 14.17
N ILE A 159 -5.09 0.17 13.08
CA ILE A 159 -4.30 0.15 11.85
C ILE A 159 -4.14 1.58 11.28
N SER A 160 -5.24 2.32 11.20
CA SER A 160 -5.24 3.71 10.70
C SER A 160 -4.33 4.62 11.51
N LEU A 161 -4.36 4.51 12.85
CA LEU A 161 -3.52 5.29 13.75
C LEU A 161 -2.06 4.86 13.66
N SER A 162 -1.75 3.56 13.57
CA SER A 162 -0.40 3.06 13.40
C SER A 162 0.23 3.58 12.10
N VAL A 163 -0.50 3.52 10.98
CA VAL A 163 -0.04 4.02 9.68
C VAL A 163 0.08 5.55 9.71
N SER A 164 -0.91 6.26 10.26
CA SER A 164 -0.87 7.71 10.40
C SER A 164 0.32 8.17 11.26
N LEU A 165 0.62 7.47 12.36
CA LEU A 165 1.77 7.74 13.21
C LEU A 165 3.07 7.56 12.44
N PHE A 166 3.24 6.43 11.76
CA PHE A 166 4.44 6.14 10.98
C PHE A 166 4.67 7.19 9.88
N MET A 167 3.60 7.55 9.17
CA MET A 167 3.67 8.55 8.10
C MET A 167 3.92 9.95 8.64
N ASN A 168 3.34 10.32 9.79
CA ASN A 168 3.65 11.58 10.46
C ASN A 168 5.11 11.65 10.92
N LEU A 169 5.69 10.55 11.40
CA LEU A 169 7.11 10.46 11.75
C LEU A 169 7.98 10.62 10.50
N TYR A 170 7.63 9.95 9.40
CA TYR A 170 8.32 10.06 8.12
C TYR A 170 8.29 11.49 7.57
N ASN A 171 7.10 12.11 7.56
CA ASN A 171 6.90 13.49 7.12
C ASN A 171 7.73 14.47 7.95
N ARG A 172 7.72 14.32 9.29
CA ARG A 172 8.55 15.13 10.20
C ARG A 172 10.04 14.99 9.93
N ARG A 173 10.54 13.81 9.54
CA ARG A 173 11.96 13.62 9.22
C ARG A 173 12.36 14.34 7.94
N ILE A 174 11.55 14.25 6.89
CA ILE A 174 11.86 14.88 5.59
C ILE A 174 11.77 16.41 5.67
N LEU A 175 10.80 16.94 6.40
CA LEU A 175 10.63 18.38 6.57
C LEU A 175 11.69 19.02 7.50
N ARG A 176 12.30 18.26 8.43
CA ARG A 176 13.32 18.79 9.35
C ARG A 176 14.70 19.00 8.72
N THR A 177 15.06 18.25 7.68
CA THR A 177 16.40 18.33 7.06
C THR A 177 16.61 19.57 6.18
N GLN A 178 15.63 20.48 6.09
CA GLN A 178 15.67 21.60 5.14
C GLN A 178 15.42 22.98 5.78
N ARG A 179 15.35 23.05 7.12
CA ARG A 179 15.36 24.32 7.87
C ARG A 179 16.73 24.63 8.50
N ALA A 180 17.77 23.88 8.16
CA ALA A 180 19.14 24.04 8.64
C ALA A 180 20.08 24.28 7.45
#